data_AF-X7RXP4-F1
#
_entry.id   AF-X7RXP4-F1
#
_cell.length_a   1.000
_cell.length_b   1.000
_cell.length_c   1.000
_cell.angle_alpha   90.00
_cell.angle_beta   90.00
_cell.angle_gamma   90.00
#
_symmetry.space_group_name_H-M   'P 1'
#
loop_
_entity.id
_entity.type
_entity.pdbx_description
1 polymer ?
#
loop_
_entity_poly.entity_id
_entity_poly.type
_entity_poly.pdbx_seq_one_letter_code
_entity_poly.pdbx_strand_id
1 'polypeptide(L)'
;MKKMLLTIIVSLMIISCGKKEPSYPIYTRDEKRLIYKEAKDNENQEKLKEIQDLMDKLEIEGKKGDKTAYEEFYEWDEVVKFYIAPPKEYKKPDLLNGRKW
;
A
#
# COMPACT_ATOMS: atom_id res chain seq x y z
N MET A 1 24.19 -3.23 -8.73
CA MET A 1 24.85 -2.16 -7.97
C MET A 1 23.81 -1.45 -7.11
N LYS A 2 24.02 -1.50 -5.80
CA LYS A 2 23.10 -1.10 -4.72
C LYS A 2 22.93 0.43 -4.68
N LYS A 3 21.81 1.00 -5.17
CA LYS A 3 21.51 2.43 -4.92
C LYS A 3 20.03 2.83 -4.77
N MET A 4 19.05 1.91 -4.87
CA MET A 4 17.62 2.29 -4.79
C MET A 4 16.91 1.92 -3.47
N LEU A 5 17.62 1.40 -2.46
CA LEU A 5 17.02 1.07 -1.15
C LEU A 5 17.18 2.16 -0.09
N LEU A 6 17.90 3.25 -0.39
CA LEU A 6 18.25 4.27 0.61
C LEU A 6 17.21 5.39 0.76
N THR A 7 16.25 5.50 -0.14
CA THR A 7 15.26 6.59 -0.12
C THR A 7 14.13 6.38 0.89
N ILE A 8 13.93 5.15 1.39
CA ILE A 8 12.89 4.86 2.39
C ILE A 8 13.33 5.23 3.83
N ILE A 9 14.64 5.42 4.06
CA ILE A 9 15.18 5.72 5.40
C ILE A 9 15.01 7.21 5.76
N VAL A 10 14.76 8.09 4.78
CA VAL A 10 14.73 9.55 4.99
C VAL A 10 13.37 10.06 5.49
N SER A 11 12.30 9.27 5.41
CA SER A 11 10.97 9.68 5.89
C SER A 11 10.84 9.71 7.42
N LEU A 12 11.84 9.23 8.17
CA LEU A 12 11.83 9.14 9.63
C LEU A 12 12.14 10.47 10.36
N MET A 13 12.40 11.57 9.65
CA MET A 13 12.93 12.80 10.26
C MET A 13 11.92 13.91 10.58
N ILE A 14 10.62 13.60 10.73
CA ILE A 14 9.65 14.60 11.21
C ILE A 14 8.71 13.94 12.21
N ILE A 15 9.01 14.09 13.51
CA ILE A 15 8.13 14.53 14.62
C ILE A 15 9.03 14.59 15.88
N SER A 16 9.80 15.67 16.02
CA SER A 16 10.36 16.07 17.32
C SER A 16 9.27 16.79 18.12
N CYS A 17 8.31 16.05 18.67
CA CYS A 17 7.31 16.63 19.57
C CYS A 17 6.82 15.60 20.59
N GLY A 18 7.67 15.18 21.52
CA GLY A 18 7.34 14.59 22.85
C GLY A 18 6.35 13.41 22.95
N LYS A 19 5.73 13.00 21.84
CA LYS A 19 4.80 11.88 21.69
C LYS A 19 5.66 10.67 21.35
N LYS A 20 5.37 9.54 22.01
CA LYS A 20 5.95 8.25 21.64
C LYS A 20 5.85 8.09 20.13
N GLU A 21 6.98 7.78 19.49
CA GLU A 21 6.97 7.41 18.08
C GLU A 21 5.91 6.32 17.88
N PRO A 22 5.02 6.47 16.89
CA PRO A 22 4.04 5.45 16.61
C PRO A 22 4.77 4.15 16.28
N SER A 23 4.27 3.02 16.78
CA SER A 23 4.89 1.70 16.51
C SER A 23 4.68 1.21 15.06
N TYR A 24 4.17 2.09 14.21
CA TYR A 24 3.75 1.86 12.84
C TYR A 24 4.19 3.06 11.98
N PRO A 25 4.55 2.83 10.71
CA PRO A 25 4.90 3.92 9.81
C PRO A 25 3.68 4.80 9.50
N ILE A 26 3.93 6.10 9.34
CA ILE A 26 2.96 7.07 8.85
C ILE A 26 3.45 7.53 7.48
N TYR A 27 2.58 7.43 6.48
CA TYR A 27 2.88 7.86 5.12
C TYR A 27 2.01 9.04 4.72
N THR A 28 2.49 9.86 3.79
CA THR A 28 1.60 10.81 3.11
C THR A 28 0.62 10.07 2.20
N ARG A 29 -0.52 10.70 1.90
CA ARG A 29 -1.55 10.10 1.02
C ARG A 29 -1.01 9.71 -0.36
N ASP A 30 -0.08 10.49 -0.92
CA ASP A 30 0.53 10.19 -2.22
C ASP A 30 1.50 9.01 -2.14
N GLU A 31 2.25 8.88 -1.05
CA GLU A 31 3.09 7.69 -0.79
C GLU A 31 2.24 6.43 -0.65
N LYS A 32 1.13 6.49 0.12
CA LYS A 32 0.18 5.36 0.25
C LYS A 32 -0.32 4.90 -1.11
N ARG A 33 -0.75 5.84 -1.96
CA ARG A 33 -1.20 5.56 -3.33
C ARG A 33 -0.11 4.92 -4.19
N LEU A 34 1.10 5.44 -4.13
CA LEU A 34 2.23 4.92 -4.90
C LEU A 34 2.59 3.49 -4.47
N ILE A 35 2.68 3.25 -3.16
CA ILE A 35 2.99 1.94 -2.57
C ILE A 35 1.92 0.91 -2.99
N TYR A 36 0.64 1.24 -2.82
CA TYR A 36 -0.45 0.33 -3.15
C TYR A 36 -0.54 0.07 -4.66
N LYS A 37 -0.38 1.12 -5.47
CA LYS A 37 -0.33 0.99 -6.93
C LYS A 37 0.81 0.08 -7.37
N GLU A 38 2.03 0.29 -6.86
CA GLU A 38 3.18 -0.55 -7.19
C GLU A 38 2.93 -2.02 -6.80
N ALA A 39 2.33 -2.27 -5.63
CA ALA A 39 2.01 -3.61 -5.19
C ALA A 39 0.97 -4.30 -6.11
N LYS A 40 -0.09 -3.57 -6.51
CA LYS A 40 -1.13 -4.08 -7.41
C LYS A 40 -0.66 -4.27 -8.84
N ASP A 41 0.04 -3.29 -9.41
CA ASP A 41 0.51 -3.32 -10.80
C ASP A 41 1.52 -4.45 -11.03
N ASN A 42 2.31 -4.81 -10.00
CA ASN A 42 3.26 -5.93 -10.04
C ASN A 42 2.69 -7.26 -9.50
N GLU A 43 1.40 -7.32 -9.16
CA GLU A 43 0.76 -8.48 -8.52
C GLU A 43 1.53 -9.03 -7.29
N ASN A 44 2.25 -8.15 -6.58
CA ASN A 44 3.15 -8.52 -5.49
C ASN A 44 2.34 -8.85 -4.23
N GLN A 45 2.04 -10.14 -4.05
CA GLN A 45 1.25 -10.64 -2.92
C GLN A 45 1.89 -10.38 -1.56
N GLU A 46 3.22 -10.37 -1.48
CA GLU A 46 3.95 -10.11 -0.23
C GLU A 46 3.72 -8.66 0.23
N LYS A 47 3.93 -7.68 -0.66
CA LYS A 47 3.66 -6.27 -0.36
C LYS A 47 2.18 -6.01 -0.04
N LEU A 48 1.26 -6.66 -0.76
CA LEU A 48 -0.17 -6.53 -0.47
C LEU A 48 -0.53 -7.07 0.93
N LYS A 49 0.12 -8.16 1.36
CA LYS A 49 -0.04 -8.70 2.70
C LYS A 49 0.56 -7.78 3.76
N GLU A 50 1.75 -7.21 3.53
CA GLU A 50 2.35 -6.24 4.47
C GLU A 50 1.44 -5.01 4.69
N ILE A 51 0.79 -4.52 3.63
CA ILE A 51 -0.17 -3.40 3.73
C ILE A 51 -1.40 -3.84 4.55
N GLN A 52 -1.91 -5.05 4.32
CA GLN A 52 -3.05 -5.57 5.10
C GLN A 52 -2.69 -5.75 6.58
N ASP A 53 -1.54 -6.37 6.88
CA ASP A 53 -1.06 -6.58 8.25
C ASP A 53 -0.84 -5.23 8.98
N LEU A 54 -0.38 -4.20 8.26
CA LEU A 54 -0.29 -2.83 8.77
C LEU A 54 -1.68 -2.27 9.09
N MET A 55 -2.65 -2.38 8.17
CA MET A 55 -4.01 -1.89 8.38
C MET A 55 -4.68 -2.58 9.58
N ASP A 56 -4.51 -3.89 9.74
CA ASP A 56 -5.05 -4.64 10.87
C ASP A 56 -4.46 -4.15 12.20
N LYS A 57 -3.15 -3.88 12.24
CA LYS A 57 -2.48 -3.30 13.41
C LYS A 57 -3.02 -1.90 13.74
N LEU A 58 -3.18 -1.05 12.73
CA LEU A 58 -3.72 0.31 12.89
C LEU A 58 -5.16 0.27 13.41
N GLU A 59 -5.99 -0.64 12.91
CA GLU A 59 -7.36 -0.81 13.39
C GLU A 59 -7.39 -1.23 14.87
N ILE A 60 -6.52 -2.16 15.27
CA ILE A 60 -6.40 -2.61 16.66
C ILE A 60 -5.98 -1.46 17.58
N GLU A 61 -4.94 -0.71 17.22
CA GLU A 61 -4.46 0.43 18.02
C GLU A 61 -5.51 1.57 18.04
N GLY A 62 -6.18 1.83 16.91
CA GLY A 62 -7.29 2.76 16.82
C GLY A 62 -8.44 2.42 17.77
N LYS A 63 -8.82 1.14 17.84
CA LYS A 63 -9.84 0.63 18.78
C LYS A 63 -9.42 0.75 20.25
N LYS A 64 -8.11 0.76 20.54
CA LYS A 64 -7.57 1.03 21.90
C LYS A 64 -7.58 2.52 22.25
N GLY A 65 -7.95 3.39 21.33
CA GLY A 65 -8.05 4.84 21.53
C GLY A 65 -6.90 5.65 20.93
N ASP A 66 -6.00 5.03 20.15
CA ASP A 66 -4.99 5.76 19.39
C ASP A 66 -5.62 6.45 18.17
N LYS A 67 -5.91 7.75 18.31
CA LYS A 67 -6.51 8.56 17.25
C LYS A 67 -5.65 8.62 16.00
N THR A 68 -4.33 8.66 16.15
CA THR A 68 -3.41 8.70 15.00
C THR A 68 -3.45 7.38 14.23
N ALA A 69 -3.50 6.25 14.93
CA ALA A 69 -3.66 4.95 14.28
C ALA A 69 -4.99 4.85 13.52
N TYR A 70 -6.06 5.36 14.14
CA TYR A 70 -7.38 5.37 13.52
C TYR A 70 -7.40 6.23 12.26
N GLU A 71 -6.87 7.46 12.29
CA GLU A 71 -6.77 8.33 11.11
C GLU A 71 -5.93 7.71 10.00
N GLU A 72 -4.76 7.15 10.33
CA GLU A 72 -3.88 6.47 9.36
C GLU A 72 -4.57 5.25 8.72
N PHE A 73 -5.34 4.48 9.49
CA PHE A 73 -6.14 3.37 8.97
C PHE A 73 -7.15 3.84 7.92
N TYR A 74 -7.89 4.92 8.17
CA TYR A 74 -8.87 5.44 7.22
C TYR A 74 -8.21 5.92 5.93
N GLU A 75 -7.06 6.57 6.01
CA GLU A 75 -6.34 7.00 4.81
C GLU A 75 -5.87 5.81 3.97
N TRP A 76 -5.39 4.73 4.59
CA TRP A 76 -5.06 3.49 3.89
C TRP A 76 -6.30 2.81 3.28
N ASP A 77 -7.39 2.72 4.05
CA ASP A 77 -8.66 2.13 3.60
C ASP A 77 -9.23 2.85 2.37
N GLU A 78 -9.16 4.19 2.34
CA GLU A 78 -9.54 4.97 1.16
C GLU A 78 -8.66 4.63 -0.05
N VAL A 79 -7.34 4.57 0.12
CA VAL A 79 -6.42 4.25 -0.99
C VAL A 79 -6.70 2.85 -1.55
N VAL A 80 -6.93 1.87 -0.68
CA VAL A 80 -7.26 0.50 -1.07
C VAL A 80 -8.59 0.44 -1.83
N LYS A 81 -9.65 1.10 -1.31
CA LYS A 81 -10.99 1.07 -1.90
C LYS A 81 -11.11 1.84 -3.21
N PHE A 82 -10.43 2.98 -3.31
CA PHE A 82 -10.50 3.87 -4.46
C PHE A 82 -9.40 3.64 -5.50
N TYR A 83 -8.59 2.59 -5.36
CA TYR A 83 -7.65 2.20 -6.40
C TYR A 83 -8.39 1.74 -7.66
N ILE A 84 -8.16 2.46 -8.76
CA ILE A 84 -8.64 2.11 -10.09
C ILE A 84 -7.48 1.45 -10.84
N ALA A 85 -7.61 0.15 -11.09
CA ALA A 85 -6.62 -0.58 -11.88
C ALA A 85 -6.54 0.00 -13.31
N PRO A 86 -5.34 0.11 -13.90
CA PRO A 86 -5.22 0.48 -15.29
C PRO A 86 -5.99 -0.52 -16.17
N PRO A 87 -6.58 -0.08 -17.30
CA PRO A 87 -7.28 -0.99 -18.20
C PRO A 87 -6.30 -2.07 -18.67
N LYS A 88 -6.66 -3.34 -18.47
CA LYS A 88 -5.88 -4.46 -19.02
C LYS A 88 -5.98 -4.42 -20.54
N GLU A 89 -4.84 -4.44 -21.24
CA GLU A 89 -4.85 -4.62 -22.70
C GLU A 89 -5.60 -5.90 -23.04
N TYR A 90 -6.71 -5.76 -23.78
CA TYR A 90 -7.49 -6.89 -24.24
C TYR A 90 -6.67 -7.66 -25.28
N LYS A 91 -6.15 -8.84 -24.91
CA LYS A 91 -5.62 -9.80 -25.88
C LYS A 91 -6.80 -10.49 -26.56
N LYS A 92 -7.07 -10.14 -27.82
CA LYS A 92 -8.08 -10.82 -28.63
C LYS A 92 -7.76 -12.32 -28.64
N PRO A 93 -8.70 -13.20 -28.22
CA PRO A 93 -8.50 -14.63 -28.28
C PRO A 93 -8.20 -15.04 -29.72
N ASP A 94 -7.20 -15.91 -29.91
CA ASP A 94 -6.93 -16.52 -31.19
C ASP A 94 -7.97 -17.61 -31.47
N LEU A 95 -9.10 -17.20 -32.05
CA LEU A 95 -10.24 -18.07 -32.35
C LEU A 95 -9.95 -19.05 -33.51
N LEU A 96 -8.82 -18.90 -34.20
CA LEU A 96 -8.49 -19.68 -35.41
C LEU A 96 -7.54 -20.85 -35.13
N ASN A 97 -6.74 -20.78 -34.06
CA ASN A 97 -5.79 -21.85 -33.71
C ASN A 97 -6.33 -22.95 -32.78
N GLY A 98 -7.61 -22.89 -32.39
CA GLY A 98 -8.29 -23.90 -31.57
C GLY A 98 -8.95 -25.06 -32.33
N ARG A 99 -9.06 -24.98 -33.66
CA ARG A 99 -9.71 -26.03 -34.48
C ARG A 99 -8.67 -27.05 -34.96
N LYS A 100 -8.28 -27.96 -34.07
CA LYS A 100 -7.70 -29.24 -34.49
C LYS A 100 -8.86 -30.08 -35.06
N TRP A 101 -8.91 -30.16 -36.39
CA TRP A 101 -9.67 -31.19 -37.11
C TRP A 101 -8.96 -32.54 -36.94
#